data_AF-A0A7C3E5P8-F1
#
_entry.id   AF-A0A7C3E5P8-F1
#
_cell.length_a   1.000
_cell.length_b   1.000
_cell.length_c   1.000
_cell.angle_alpha   90.00
_cell.angle_beta   90.00
_cell.angle_gamma   90.00
#
_symmetry.space_group_name_H-M   'P 1'
#
loop_
_entity.id
_entity.type
_entity.pdbx_description
1 polymer ?
#
loop_
_entity_poly.entity_id
_entity_poly.type
_entity_poly.pdbx_seq_one_letter_code
_entity_poly.pdbx_strand_id
1 'polypeptide(L)'
;MKRVTRLMAVTGLVAGLLAGACGAVAQDRGPRNFDPEQMRQRMLERAREQLEITDDSEWKAIEPLLTRVMEARRDAMMGRGFFGRGRGGPGGPGGGPGGPAFGQPMPELEALNKAIESKAPASELKAALAKYREARKAREQALQKAQEDLRKVLTARQEAIAVANGWLD
;
A
#
# COMPACT_ATOMS: atom_id res chain seq x y z
N MET A 1 -1.58 59.55 -7.04
CA MET A 1 -2.32 60.42 -6.10
C MET A 1 -3.68 59.77 -5.82
N LYS A 2 -3.95 59.34 -4.58
CA LYS A 2 -5.21 58.70 -4.17
C LYS A 2 -6.23 59.77 -3.80
N ARG A 3 -7.45 59.82 -4.39
CA ARG A 3 -8.74 60.28 -3.80
C ARG A 3 -9.93 59.72 -4.63
N VAL A 4 -10.84 58.88 -4.07
CA VAL A 4 -12.16 59.19 -3.41
C VAL A 4 -13.27 59.29 -4.50
N THR A 5 -14.45 58.63 -4.49
CA THR A 5 -15.58 58.66 -3.53
C THR A 5 -16.71 57.69 -3.93
N ARG A 6 -17.52 57.24 -2.95
CA ARG A 6 -18.73 56.38 -3.02
C ARG A 6 -20.03 57.12 -3.39
N LEU A 7 -21.05 56.40 -3.89
CA LEU A 7 -22.50 56.64 -3.68
C LEU A 7 -23.27 55.35 -4.11
N MET A 8 -23.90 54.55 -3.22
CA MET A 8 -25.31 54.59 -2.73
C MET A 8 -26.33 54.79 -3.88
N ALA A 9 -27.42 54.04 -4.11
CA ALA A 9 -28.27 53.11 -3.36
C ALA A 9 -29.01 52.22 -4.42
N VAL A 10 -29.69 51.11 -4.11
CA VAL A 10 -31.10 51.06 -3.69
C VAL A 10 -31.44 49.61 -3.29
N THR A 11 -32.11 49.49 -2.16
CA THR A 11 -32.71 48.30 -1.55
C THR A 11 -33.98 47.87 -2.30
N GLY A 12 -34.16 46.55 -2.48
CA GLY A 12 -35.43 45.92 -2.85
C GLY A 12 -35.54 44.56 -2.15
N LEU A 13 -36.51 44.46 -1.25
CA LEU A 13 -36.71 43.38 -0.28
C LEU A 13 -37.71 42.35 -0.82
N VAL A 14 -37.38 41.06 -0.79
CA VAL A 14 -38.38 39.97 -0.89
C VAL A 14 -38.07 38.92 0.19
N ALA A 15 -39.07 38.70 1.03
CA ALA A 15 -39.12 37.75 2.14
C ALA A 15 -39.61 36.37 1.66
N GLY A 16 -39.20 35.29 2.34
CA GLY A 16 -39.83 33.97 2.17
C GLY A 16 -39.10 32.80 2.81
N LEU A 17 -39.45 32.53 4.07
CA LEU A 17 -39.36 31.29 4.86
C LEU A 17 -38.74 30.03 4.20
N LEU A 18 -37.83 29.38 4.95
CA LEU A 18 -38.04 28.02 5.50
C LEU A 18 -36.99 27.75 6.61
N ALA A 19 -37.45 27.72 7.86
CA ALA A 19 -36.70 27.17 8.98
C ALA A 19 -36.83 25.64 8.98
N GLY A 20 -35.69 24.96 8.92
CA GLY A 20 -35.59 23.51 9.07
C GLY A 20 -34.26 23.16 9.72
N ALA A 21 -34.20 23.33 11.04
CA ALA A 21 -33.11 22.86 11.87
C ALA A 21 -33.13 21.33 11.93
N CYS A 22 -32.21 20.69 11.22
CA CYS A 22 -31.53 19.50 11.69
C CYS A 22 -30.15 19.51 11.04
N GLY A 23 -29.12 19.56 11.87
CA GLY A 23 -27.73 19.50 11.43
C GLY A 23 -27.50 18.19 10.70
N ALA A 24 -27.62 18.23 9.37
CA ALA A 24 -26.86 17.35 8.51
C ALA A 24 -25.40 17.76 8.66
N VAL A 25 -24.76 17.29 9.73
CA VAL A 25 -23.36 16.87 9.63
C VAL A 25 -23.40 15.68 8.69
N ALA A 26 -23.61 15.95 7.40
CA ALA A 26 -23.25 15.04 6.35
C ALA A 26 -21.78 14.78 6.63
N GLN A 27 -21.51 13.59 7.16
CA GLN A 27 -20.18 13.08 7.42
C GLN A 27 -19.56 12.86 6.04
N ASP A 28 -19.20 13.96 5.40
CA ASP A 28 -18.46 14.02 4.15
C ASP A 28 -17.00 13.67 4.47
N ARG A 29 -16.80 12.47 5.04
CA ARG A 29 -15.54 11.75 4.89
C ARG A 29 -15.60 11.09 3.53
N GLY A 30 -15.51 11.93 2.49
CA GLY A 30 -15.04 11.48 1.19
C GLY A 30 -13.74 10.69 1.37
N PRO A 31 -13.43 9.73 0.48
CA PRO A 31 -12.22 8.93 0.59
C PRO A 31 -11.04 9.87 0.78
N ARG A 32 -10.41 9.86 1.96
CA ARG A 32 -9.19 10.63 2.22
C ARG A 32 -8.24 10.29 1.09
N ASN A 33 -7.71 11.31 0.41
CA ASN A 33 -6.72 11.15 -0.63
C ASN A 33 -5.50 10.46 -0.02
N PHE A 34 -5.47 9.12 -0.08
CA PHE A 34 -4.40 8.29 0.47
C PHE A 34 -3.23 8.38 -0.49
N ASP A 35 -2.40 9.40 -0.32
CA ASP A 35 -1.12 9.51 -1.04
C ASP A 35 -0.24 8.31 -0.67
N PRO A 36 0.12 7.42 -1.63
CA PRO A 36 0.97 6.27 -1.39
C PRO A 36 2.33 6.62 -0.80
N GLU A 37 2.92 7.75 -1.21
CA GLU A 37 4.21 8.20 -0.69
C GLU A 37 4.08 8.66 0.76
N GLN A 38 3.01 9.37 1.10
CA GLN A 38 2.74 9.77 2.49
C GLN A 38 2.45 8.56 3.39
N MET A 39 1.81 7.50 2.86
CA MET A 39 1.65 6.25 3.59
C MET A 39 2.98 5.54 3.83
N ARG A 40 3.85 5.49 2.81
CA ARG A 40 5.20 4.93 2.95
C ARG A 40 6.01 5.66 4.00
N GLN A 41 6.04 6.99 3.95
CA GLN A 41 6.76 7.81 4.93
C GLN A 41 6.28 7.53 6.36
N ARG A 42 4.95 7.51 6.59
CA ARG A 42 4.39 7.17 7.90
C ARG A 42 4.73 5.75 8.38
N MET A 43 4.87 4.79 7.46
CA MET A 43 5.31 3.44 7.83
C MET A 43 6.79 3.42 8.22
N LEU A 44 7.64 4.15 7.49
CA LEU A 44 9.07 4.25 7.78
C LEU A 44 9.33 4.99 9.10
N GLU A 45 8.64 6.09 9.36
CA GLU A 45 8.70 6.83 10.63
C GLU A 45 8.34 5.92 11.81
N ARG A 46 7.23 5.17 11.72
CA ARG A 46 6.85 4.19 12.75
C ARG A 46 7.90 3.11 12.92
N ALA A 47 8.52 2.66 11.84
CA ALA A 47 9.54 1.63 11.93
C ALA A 47 10.82 2.16 12.59
N ARG A 48 11.20 3.42 12.31
CA ARG A 48 12.29 4.11 13.00
C ARG A 48 12.03 4.19 14.50
N GLU A 49 10.83 4.59 14.89
CA GLU A 49 10.41 4.67 16.30
C GLU A 49 10.42 3.29 16.97
N GLN A 50 9.90 2.26 16.28
CA GLN A 50 9.88 0.89 16.80
C GLN A 50 11.29 0.32 17.00
N LEU A 51 12.21 0.60 16.08
CA LEU A 51 13.62 0.25 16.20
C LEU A 51 14.36 1.12 17.22
N GLU A 52 13.69 2.11 17.80
CA GLU A 52 14.20 3.05 18.79
C GLU A 52 15.44 3.81 18.30
N ILE A 53 15.46 4.14 17.01
CA ILE A 53 16.58 4.84 16.36
C ILE A 53 16.41 6.35 16.53
N THR A 54 17.20 6.92 17.44
CA THR A 54 17.25 8.38 17.66
C THR A 54 18.33 9.07 16.81
N ASP A 55 19.38 8.35 16.40
CA ASP A 55 20.47 8.91 15.60
C ASP A 55 20.13 8.96 14.10
N ASP A 56 20.29 10.13 13.48
CA ASP A 56 19.98 10.33 12.07
C ASP A 56 20.95 9.63 11.11
N SER A 57 22.21 9.42 11.52
CA SER A 57 23.22 8.78 10.68
C SER A 57 22.99 7.27 10.64
N GLU A 58 22.65 6.68 11.79
CA GLU A 58 22.19 5.30 11.91
C GLU A 58 20.92 5.08 11.09
N TRP A 59 19.93 5.96 11.22
CA TRP A 59 18.71 5.87 10.43
C TRP A 59 18.99 5.92 8.93
N LYS A 60 19.85 6.81 8.46
CA LYS A 60 20.25 6.88 7.04
C LYS A 60 20.92 5.60 6.52
N ALA A 61 21.58 4.83 7.37
CA ALA A 61 22.17 3.54 7.01
C ALA A 61 21.11 2.42 6.96
N ILE A 62 20.14 2.44 7.87
CA ILE A 62 19.12 1.38 8.03
C ILE A 62 17.92 1.58 7.09
N GLU A 63 17.43 2.80 6.92
CA GLU A 63 16.25 3.14 6.12
C GLU A 63 16.22 2.50 4.72
N PRO A 64 17.29 2.60 3.89
CA PRO A 64 17.27 1.99 2.56
C PRO A 64 17.23 0.46 2.61
N LEU A 65 17.81 -0.17 3.63
CA LEU A 65 17.81 -1.63 3.80
C LEU A 65 16.45 -2.13 4.26
N LEU A 66 15.87 -1.44 5.25
CA LEU A 66 14.53 -1.73 5.73
C LEU A 66 13.48 -1.54 4.62
N THR A 67 13.61 -0.48 3.81
CA THR A 67 12.75 -0.26 2.64
C THR A 67 12.81 -1.44 1.68
N ARG A 68 14.02 -1.92 1.35
CA ARG A 68 14.20 -3.12 0.50
C ARG A 68 13.58 -4.37 1.11
N VAL A 69 13.68 -4.56 2.43
CA VAL A 69 13.01 -5.67 3.12
C VAL A 69 11.50 -5.57 2.98
N MET A 70 10.91 -4.40 3.25
CA MET A 70 9.45 -4.22 3.11
C MET A 70 8.98 -4.46 1.68
N GLU A 71 9.70 -3.97 0.68
CA GLU A 71 9.43 -4.20 -0.74
C GLU A 71 9.56 -5.68 -1.12
N ALA A 72 10.64 -6.35 -0.74
CA ALA A 72 10.85 -7.76 -1.05
C ALA A 72 9.83 -8.66 -0.34
N ARG A 73 9.45 -8.33 0.91
CA ARG A 73 8.38 -9.04 1.65
C ARG A 73 7.04 -8.91 0.95
N ARG A 74 6.72 -7.71 0.48
CA ARG A 74 5.51 -7.44 -0.28
C ARG A 74 5.48 -8.24 -1.59
N ASP A 75 6.59 -8.22 -2.32
CA ASP A 75 6.70 -8.93 -3.59
C ASP A 75 6.65 -10.46 -3.41
N ALA A 76 7.16 -10.99 -2.29
CA ALA A 76 7.04 -12.39 -1.91
C ALA A 76 5.62 -12.77 -1.43
N MET A 77 4.95 -11.91 -0.66
CA MET A 77 3.58 -12.11 -0.15
C MET A 77 2.53 -12.16 -1.28
N MET A 78 2.66 -11.34 -2.31
CA MET A 78 1.71 -11.33 -3.44
C MET A 78 1.69 -12.65 -4.22
N GLY A 79 2.81 -13.38 -4.24
CA GLY A 79 2.86 -14.74 -4.79
C GLY A 79 2.09 -15.79 -3.96
N ARG A 80 1.76 -15.47 -2.70
CA ARG A 80 1.14 -16.39 -1.73
C ARG A 80 -0.33 -16.05 -1.40
N GLY A 81 -0.78 -14.83 -1.71
CA GLY A 81 -2.03 -14.26 -1.19
C GLY A 81 -3.15 -13.95 -2.19
N PHE A 82 -2.95 -14.08 -3.51
CA PHE A 82 -4.00 -13.74 -4.48
C PHE A 82 -4.91 -14.92 -4.89
N PHE A 83 -4.60 -16.15 -4.49
CA PHE A 83 -5.45 -17.33 -4.78
C PHE A 83 -6.77 -17.39 -3.98
N GLY A 84 -7.12 -16.33 -3.23
CA GLY A 84 -8.27 -16.33 -2.33
C GLY A 84 -9.32 -15.22 -2.54
N ARG A 85 -9.17 -14.32 -3.52
CA ARG A 85 -10.11 -13.18 -3.68
C ARG A 85 -10.36 -12.87 -5.16
N GLY A 86 -11.27 -13.61 -5.77
CA GLY A 86 -11.69 -13.38 -7.15
C GLY A 86 -12.83 -14.25 -7.65
N ARG A 87 -13.15 -15.36 -6.96
CA ARG A 87 -14.39 -16.12 -7.21
C ARG A 87 -15.46 -15.71 -6.20
N GLY A 88 -15.80 -14.43 -6.19
CA GLY A 88 -16.99 -13.91 -5.52
C GLY A 88 -18.10 -13.78 -6.56
N GLY A 89 -19.10 -14.66 -6.49
CA GLY A 89 -20.29 -14.56 -7.33
C GLY A 89 -21.03 -13.23 -7.14
N PRO A 90 -21.97 -12.90 -8.04
CA PRO A 90 -22.71 -11.64 -7.96
C PRO A 90 -23.57 -11.64 -6.68
N GLY A 91 -23.31 -10.73 -5.73
CA GLY A 91 -24.29 -10.43 -4.66
C GLY A 91 -23.84 -10.33 -3.20
N GLY A 92 -22.57 -10.08 -2.88
CA GLY A 92 -22.13 -9.85 -1.49
C GLY A 92 -21.87 -8.36 -1.16
N PRO A 93 -22.58 -7.73 -0.20
CA PRO A 93 -22.25 -6.38 0.28
C PRO A 93 -20.94 -6.44 1.08
N GLY A 94 -19.82 -6.18 0.42
CA GLY A 94 -18.49 -6.21 1.05
C GLY A 94 -17.31 -6.47 0.11
N GLY A 95 -17.54 -6.76 -1.18
CA GLY A 95 -16.50 -6.94 -2.19
C GLY A 95 -16.31 -5.69 -3.05
N GLY A 96 -15.56 -4.70 -2.57
CA GLY A 96 -15.06 -3.64 -3.43
C GLY A 96 -14.04 -4.20 -4.45
N PRO A 97 -13.92 -3.62 -5.67
CA PRO A 97 -12.88 -3.99 -6.62
C PRO A 97 -11.53 -3.93 -5.92
N GLY A 98 -10.67 -4.93 -6.15
CA GLY A 98 -9.38 -5.10 -5.48
C GLY A 98 -8.81 -3.80 -4.95
N GLY A 99 -8.78 -3.66 -3.63
CA GLY A 99 -8.03 -2.58 -2.99
C GLY A 99 -6.64 -2.54 -3.61
N PRO A 100 -6.05 -1.33 -3.80
CA PRO A 100 -4.91 -1.17 -4.69
C PRO A 100 -3.91 -2.27 -4.40
N ALA A 101 -3.62 -3.09 -5.42
CA ALA A 101 -2.57 -4.08 -5.32
C ALA A 101 -1.28 -3.28 -5.14
N PHE A 102 -0.96 -2.95 -3.89
CA PHE A 102 0.16 -2.07 -3.52
C PHE A 102 1.50 -2.75 -3.75
N GLY A 103 1.57 -3.83 -4.54
CA GLY A 103 2.75 -4.63 -4.85
C GLY A 103 3.07 -4.66 -6.35
N GLN A 104 4.33 -4.97 -6.69
CA GLN A 104 4.73 -5.14 -8.09
C GLN A 104 3.88 -6.24 -8.74
N PRO A 105 3.39 -6.03 -9.98
CA PRO A 105 2.68 -7.06 -10.72
C PRO A 105 3.54 -8.34 -10.84
N MET A 106 2.90 -9.50 -10.83
CA MET A 106 3.57 -10.80 -10.99
C MET A 106 3.18 -11.39 -12.35
N PRO A 107 3.89 -11.02 -13.44
CA PRO A 107 3.49 -11.41 -14.80
C PRO A 107 3.48 -12.93 -14.99
N GLU A 108 4.33 -13.68 -14.29
CA GLU A 108 4.36 -15.14 -14.36
C GLU A 108 3.12 -15.78 -13.72
N LEU A 109 2.55 -15.18 -12.68
CA LEU A 109 1.30 -15.63 -12.07
C LEU A 109 0.12 -15.33 -13.00
N GLU A 110 0.10 -14.16 -13.62
CA GLU A 110 -0.93 -13.81 -14.63
C GLU A 110 -0.87 -14.75 -15.83
N ALA A 111 0.33 -15.06 -16.32
CA ALA A 111 0.51 -16.02 -17.41
C ALA A 111 0.03 -17.43 -17.04
N LEU A 112 0.30 -17.88 -15.80
CA LEU A 112 -0.21 -19.15 -15.29
C LEU A 112 -1.74 -19.16 -15.19
N ASN A 113 -2.33 -18.10 -14.63
CA ASN A 113 -3.79 -17.96 -14.53
C ASN A 113 -4.45 -17.96 -15.91
N LYS A 114 -3.89 -17.22 -16.87
CA LYS A 114 -4.38 -17.19 -18.25
C LYS A 114 -4.32 -18.58 -18.91
N ALA A 115 -3.25 -19.35 -18.69
CA ALA A 115 -3.13 -20.71 -19.21
C ALA A 115 -4.17 -21.67 -18.57
N ILE A 116 -4.50 -21.47 -17.28
CA ILE A 116 -5.56 -22.22 -16.59
C ILE A 116 -6.94 -21.85 -17.18
N GLU A 117 -7.23 -20.56 -17.32
CA GLU A 117 -8.50 -20.04 -17.84
C GLU A 117 -8.74 -20.45 -19.29
N SER A 118 -7.70 -20.43 -20.13
CA SER A 118 -7.79 -20.86 -21.53
C SER A 118 -7.83 -22.37 -21.72
N LYS A 119 -7.70 -23.15 -20.63
CA LYS A 119 -7.56 -24.61 -20.67
C LYS A 119 -6.43 -25.05 -21.62
N ALA A 120 -5.28 -24.37 -21.49
CA ALA A 120 -4.10 -24.63 -22.30
C ALA A 120 -3.67 -26.12 -22.23
N PRO A 121 -3.01 -26.65 -23.27
CA PRO A 121 -2.51 -28.01 -23.25
C PRO A 121 -1.49 -28.23 -22.13
N ALA A 122 -1.34 -29.49 -21.71
CA ALA A 122 -0.51 -29.85 -20.55
C ALA A 122 0.95 -29.37 -20.66
N SER A 123 1.51 -29.27 -21.87
CA SER A 123 2.85 -28.74 -22.11
C SER A 123 2.96 -27.25 -21.75
N GLU A 124 1.98 -26.43 -22.15
CA GLU A 124 1.94 -24.99 -21.87
C GLU A 124 1.71 -24.72 -20.38
N LEU A 125 0.81 -25.45 -19.73
CA LEU A 125 0.61 -25.36 -18.28
C LEU A 125 1.88 -25.70 -17.49
N LYS A 126 2.61 -26.76 -17.89
CA LYS A 126 3.88 -27.12 -17.27
C LYS A 126 4.94 -26.02 -17.44
N ALA A 127 5.02 -25.42 -18.63
CA ALA A 127 5.95 -24.33 -18.90
C ALA A 127 5.62 -23.07 -18.07
N ALA A 128 4.34 -22.67 -17.99
CA ALA A 128 3.90 -21.53 -17.18
C ALA A 128 4.15 -21.77 -15.68
N LEU A 129 3.89 -22.99 -15.20
CA LEU A 129 4.15 -23.38 -13.81
C LEU A 129 5.64 -23.35 -13.46
N ALA A 130 6.51 -23.78 -14.36
CA ALA A 130 7.95 -23.71 -14.18
C ALA A 130 8.42 -22.25 -14.01
N LYS A 131 8.00 -21.36 -14.92
CA LYS A 131 8.31 -19.92 -14.83
C LYS A 131 7.80 -19.28 -13.55
N TYR A 132 6.58 -19.58 -13.14
CA TYR A 132 6.02 -19.08 -11.89
C TYR A 132 6.83 -19.55 -10.67
N ARG A 133 7.24 -20.81 -10.63
CA ARG A 133 8.08 -21.35 -9.54
C ARG A 133 9.46 -20.70 -9.50
N GLU A 134 10.09 -20.49 -10.65
CA GLU A 134 11.37 -19.80 -10.75
C GLU A 134 11.27 -18.35 -10.27
N ALA A 135 10.26 -17.60 -10.73
CA ALA A 135 10.01 -16.24 -10.29
C ALA A 135 9.75 -16.16 -8.77
N ARG A 136 8.98 -17.13 -8.22
CA ARG A 136 8.74 -17.20 -6.78
C ARG A 136 10.01 -17.46 -5.99
N LYS A 137 10.86 -18.39 -6.44
CA LYS A 137 12.16 -18.67 -5.81
C LYS A 137 13.10 -17.46 -5.87
N ALA A 138 13.14 -16.73 -6.99
CA ALA A 138 13.95 -15.53 -7.13
C ALA A 138 13.52 -14.43 -6.15
N ARG A 139 12.21 -14.24 -5.95
CA ARG A 139 11.67 -13.28 -4.96
C ARG A 139 11.97 -13.69 -3.52
N GLU A 140 11.90 -14.99 -3.21
CA GLU A 140 12.31 -15.51 -1.90
C GLU A 140 13.79 -15.25 -1.61
N GLN A 141 14.66 -15.48 -2.60
CA GLN A 141 16.10 -15.20 -2.47
C GLN A 141 16.38 -13.70 -2.32
N ALA A 142 15.65 -12.85 -3.06
CA ALA A 142 15.77 -11.40 -2.90
C ALA A 142 15.35 -10.93 -1.50
N LEU A 143 14.28 -11.53 -0.94
CA LEU A 143 13.85 -11.28 0.42
C LEU A 143 14.92 -11.70 1.44
N GLN A 144 15.43 -12.93 1.34
CA GLN A 144 16.48 -13.42 2.23
C GLN A 144 17.70 -12.52 2.21
N LYS A 145 18.17 -12.14 1.01
CA LYS A 145 19.31 -11.23 0.87
C LYS A 145 19.04 -9.86 1.50
N ALA A 146 17.85 -9.29 1.29
CA ALA A 146 17.49 -8.01 1.91
C ALA A 146 17.47 -8.09 3.44
N GLN A 147 16.95 -9.20 3.98
CA GLN A 147 16.93 -9.46 5.42
C GLN A 147 18.34 -9.62 6.00
N GLU A 148 19.21 -10.37 5.32
CA GLU A 148 20.62 -10.52 5.70
C GLU A 148 21.38 -9.18 5.67
N ASP A 149 21.16 -8.37 4.64
CA ASP A 149 21.81 -7.06 4.54
C ASP A 149 21.32 -6.09 5.62
N LEU A 150 20.04 -6.14 5.98
CA LEU A 150 19.50 -5.40 7.13
C LEU A 150 20.12 -5.90 8.44
N ARG A 151 20.19 -7.21 8.67
CA ARG A 151 20.75 -7.81 9.90
C ARG A 151 22.18 -7.34 10.20
N LYS A 152 23.01 -7.14 9.16
CA LYS A 152 24.41 -6.70 9.30
C LYS A 152 24.57 -5.31 9.94
N VAL A 153 23.54 -4.46 9.89
CA VAL A 153 23.59 -3.08 10.39
C VAL A 153 22.77 -2.86 11.65
N LEU A 154 22.00 -3.87 12.10
CA LEU A 154 21.21 -3.78 13.30
C LEU A 154 22.01 -4.20 14.54
N THR A 155 21.72 -3.56 15.66
CA THR A 155 22.08 -4.07 16.98
C THR A 155 21.21 -5.27 17.35
N ALA A 156 21.64 -6.08 18.33
CA ALA A 156 20.87 -7.25 18.80
C ALA A 156 19.44 -6.89 19.25
N ARG A 157 19.24 -5.71 19.84
CA ARG A 157 17.92 -5.24 20.28
C ARG A 157 17.02 -4.88 19.10
N GLN A 158 17.56 -4.18 18.12
CA GLN A 158 16.84 -3.84 16.89
C GLN A 158 16.51 -5.07 16.05
N GLU A 159 17.41 -6.04 15.98
CA GLU A 159 17.15 -7.33 15.34
C GLU A 159 15.97 -8.04 16.00
N ALA A 160 15.96 -8.14 17.34
CA ALA A 160 14.83 -8.74 18.07
C ALA A 160 13.50 -8.02 17.79
N ILE A 161 13.51 -6.69 17.72
CA ILE A 161 12.34 -5.89 17.34
C ILE A 161 11.93 -6.19 15.89
N ALA A 162 12.88 -6.25 14.96
CA ALA A 162 12.62 -6.52 13.56
C ALA A 162 12.03 -7.93 13.34
N VAL A 163 12.50 -8.93 14.09
CA VAL A 163 11.93 -10.29 14.14
C VAL A 163 10.52 -10.26 14.72
N ALA A 164 10.30 -9.55 15.83
CA ALA A 164 8.98 -9.43 16.46
C ALA A 164 7.94 -8.76 15.53
N ASN A 165 8.37 -7.82 14.70
CA ASN A 165 7.54 -7.19 13.66
C ASN A 165 7.45 -8.02 12.36
N GLY A 166 8.15 -9.15 12.30
CA GLY A 166 8.21 -10.08 11.17
C GLY A 166 8.97 -9.55 9.96
N TRP A 167 9.76 -8.49 10.10
CA TRP A 167 10.61 -7.95 9.03
C TRP A 167 11.81 -8.86 8.78
N LEU A 168 12.37 -9.40 9.86
CA LEU A 168 13.38 -10.45 9.83
C LEU A 168 12.76 -11.79 10.25
N ASP A 169 13.48 -12.87 9.94
CA ASP A 169 13.20 -14.24 10.34
C ASP A 169 14.04 -14.69 11.55
#